data_AF-A0A355CAQ5-F1
#
_entry.id   AF-A0A355CAQ5-F1
#
_cell.length_a   1.000
_cell.length_b   1.000
_cell.length_c   1.000
_cell.angle_alpha   90.00
_cell.angle_beta   90.00
_cell.angle_gamma   90.00
#
_symmetry.space_group_name_H-M   'P 1'
#
loop_
_entity.id
_entity.type
_entity.pdbx_description
1 polymer ?
#
loop_
_entity_poly.entity_id
_entity_poly.type
_entity_poly.pdbx_seq_one_letter_code
_entity_poly.pdbx_strand_id
1 'polypeptide(L)' 'PITMMMNMERRHGEMKPVIQKALVKLDGNPFRYFASQREKWAIETDYVYPGPIQYFGPTEVCDQPSKTLKLEQQ' A
#
# COMPACT_ATOMS: atom_id res chain seq x y z
N PRO A 1 -19.26 9.53 7.70
CA PRO A 1 -20.40 9.21 6.80
C PRO A 1 -19.86 8.87 5.40
N ILE A 2 -20.47 7.93 4.66
CA ILE A 2 -19.94 7.44 3.37
C ILE A 2 -19.79 8.55 2.32
N THR A 3 -20.62 9.59 2.42
CA THR A 3 -20.63 10.75 1.54
C THR A 3 -19.31 11.53 1.53
N MET A 4 -18.50 11.45 2.60
CA MET A 4 -17.17 12.09 2.67
C MET A 4 -16.14 11.46 1.73
N MET A 5 -16.37 10.23 1.27
CA MET A 5 -15.47 9.52 0.36
C MET A 5 -15.92 9.64 -1.11
N MET A 6 -16.98 10.39 -1.39
CA MET A 6 -17.59 10.45 -2.72
C MET A 6 -17.09 11.64 -3.53
N ASN A 7 -16.98 11.45 -4.84
CA ASN A 7 -16.79 12.47 -5.86
C ASN A 7 -17.71 12.20 -7.07
N MET A 8 -17.75 13.13 -8.02
CA MET A 8 -18.44 12.92 -9.30
C MET A 8 -17.44 12.43 -10.35
N GLU A 9 -17.71 11.27 -10.95
CA GLU A 9 -16.91 10.74 -12.07
C GLU A 9 -17.80 10.53 -13.30
N ARG A 10 -17.25 10.71 -14.51
CA ARG A 10 -17.95 10.38 -15.74
C ARG A 10 -17.82 8.87 -16.03
N ARG A 11 -18.95 8.17 -16.15
CA ARG A 11 -19.03 6.74 -16.52
C ARG A 11 -20.09 6.53 -17.58
N HIS A 12 -19.72 5.82 -18.64
CA HIS A 12 -20.60 5.58 -19.79
C HIS A 12 -21.25 6.86 -20.33
N GLY A 13 -20.48 7.96 -20.36
CA GLY A 13 -20.96 9.27 -20.84
C GLY A 13 -21.65 10.15 -19.81
N GLU A 14 -22.02 9.64 -18.62
CA GLU A 14 -22.81 10.38 -17.62
C GLU A 14 -22.02 10.65 -16.34
N MET A 15 -22.32 11.77 -15.66
CA MET A 15 -21.75 12.07 -14.34
C MET A 15 -22.46 11.25 -13.26
N LYS A 16 -21.72 10.41 -12.54
CA LYS A 16 -22.25 9.54 -11.48
C LYS A 16 -21.50 9.80 -10.16
N PRO A 17 -22.21 9.89 -9.02
CA PRO A 17 -21.56 9.97 -7.72
C PRO A 17 -20.96 8.61 -7.38
N VAL A 18 -19.66 8.57 -7.07
CA VAL A 18 -18.91 7.34 -6.80
C VAL A 18 -17.93 7.55 -5.66
N ILE A 19 -17.45 6.46 -5.06
CA ILE A 19 -16.35 6.53 -4.09
C ILE A 19 -15.04 6.76 -4.85
N GLN A 20 -14.29 7.77 -4.44
CA GLN A 20 -13.01 8.11 -5.05
C GLN A 20 -11.98 6.98 -4.79
N LYS A 21 -11.30 6.54 -5.85
CA LYS A 21 -10.22 5.54 -5.72
C LYS A 21 -9.04 6.14 -4.94
N ALA A 22 -8.63 5.48 -3.86
CA ALA A 22 -7.40 5.80 -3.14
C ALA A 22 -6.19 5.30 -3.93
N LEU A 23 -5.41 6.23 -4.48
CA LEU A 23 -4.17 5.93 -5.20
C LEU A 23 -2.97 6.04 -4.25
N VAL A 24 -1.79 5.62 -4.72
CA VAL A 24 -0.53 5.78 -3.98
C VAL A 24 -0.25 7.26 -3.76
N LYS A 25 -0.02 7.66 -2.50
CA LYS A 25 0.47 8.99 -2.14
C LYS A 25 1.98 9.04 -2.33
N LEU A 26 2.45 9.81 -3.32
CA LEU A 26 3.88 9.92 -3.66
C LEU A 26 4.70 10.65 -2.58
N ASP A 27 4.04 11.43 -1.75
CA ASP A 27 4.61 12.05 -0.55
C ASP A 27 4.42 11.22 0.72
N GLY A 28 3.73 10.06 0.63
CA GLY A 28 3.49 9.16 1.75
C GLY A 28 4.72 8.31 2.09
N ASN A 29 4.82 7.92 3.36
CA ASN A 29 5.93 7.11 3.91
C ASN A 29 6.21 5.83 3.10
N PRO A 30 5.21 5.03 2.65
CA PRO A 30 5.48 3.83 1.86
C PRO A 30 6.24 4.12 0.56
N PHE A 31 5.82 5.14 -0.19
CA PHE A 31 6.48 5.49 -1.44
C PHE A 31 7.84 6.12 -1.21
N ARG A 32 7.98 6.97 -0.17
CA ARG A 32 9.28 7.56 0.20
C ARG A 32 10.30 6.50 0.61
N TYR A 33 9.89 5.48 1.36
CA TYR A 33 10.74 4.34 1.70
C TYR A 33 11.24 3.65 0.43
N PHE A 34 10.33 3.29 -0.49
CA PHE A 34 10.72 2.73 -1.78
C PHE A 34 11.68 3.64 -2.55
N ALA A 35 11.36 4.93 -2.68
CA ALA A 35 12.19 5.90 -3.39
C ALA A 35 13.60 6.01 -2.79
N SER A 36 13.75 5.89 -1.46
CA SER A 36 15.04 5.93 -0.77
C SER A 36 15.92 4.71 -1.02
N GLN A 37 15.35 3.57 -1.42
CA GLN A 37 16.07 2.31 -1.57
C GLN A 37 16.23 1.85 -3.03
N ARG A 38 15.33 2.28 -3.94
CA ARG A 38 15.24 1.74 -5.31
C ARG A 38 16.52 1.82 -6.14
N GLU A 39 17.36 2.84 -5.92
CA GLU A 39 18.64 2.98 -6.66
C GLU A 39 19.65 1.91 -6.23
N LYS A 40 19.72 1.62 -4.93
CA LYS A 40 20.53 0.54 -4.37
C LYS A 40 20.06 -0.82 -4.89
N TRP A 41 18.76 -1.10 -4.77
CA TRP A 41 18.16 -2.37 -5.20
C TRP A 41 18.24 -2.60 -6.72
N ALA A 42 18.41 -1.55 -7.52
CA ALA A 42 18.61 -1.69 -8.96
C ALA A 42 20.00 -2.25 -9.32
N ILE A 43 20.99 -2.11 -8.44
CA ILE A 43 22.40 -2.44 -8.71
C ILE A 43 22.83 -3.64 -7.85
N GLU A 44 22.39 -3.69 -6.61
CA GLU A 44 22.78 -4.71 -5.63
C GLU A 44 21.84 -5.91 -5.59
N THR A 45 22.36 -7.07 -5.19
CA THR A 45 21.60 -8.31 -4.99
C THR A 45 20.91 -8.32 -3.62
N ASP A 46 19.98 -7.40 -3.41
CA ASP A 46 19.24 -7.19 -2.15
C ASP A 46 17.85 -7.87 -2.13
N TYR A 47 17.74 -9.09 -2.66
CA TYR A 47 16.45 -9.78 -2.74
C TYR A 47 15.95 -10.25 -1.37
N VAL A 48 14.64 -10.10 -1.14
CA VAL A 48 13.94 -10.64 0.03
C VAL A 48 13.05 -11.79 -0.43
N TYR A 49 13.20 -12.95 0.21
CA TYR A 49 12.42 -14.15 -0.06
C TYR A 49 11.43 -14.37 1.09
N PRO A 50 10.23 -13.76 1.07
CA PRO A 50 9.23 -14.00 2.10
C PRO A 50 8.82 -15.48 2.09
N GLY A 51 8.68 -16.05 3.29
CA GLY A 51 8.16 -17.40 3.45
C GLY A 51 6.66 -17.48 3.13
N PRO A 52 6.08 -18.69 3.10
CA PRO A 52 4.64 -18.88 2.99
C PRO A 52 3.89 -18.23 4.15
N ILE A 53 2.62 -17.88 3.94
CA ILE A 53 1.73 -17.43 5.01
C ILE A 53 1.64 -18.54 6.07
N GLN A 54 1.90 -18.18 7.33
CA GLN A 54 1.82 -19.10 8.46
C GLN A 54 0.52 -18.85 9.23
N TYR A 55 -0.19 -19.93 9.56
CA TYR A 55 -1.42 -19.91 10.34
C TYR A 55 -1.24 -20.44 11.77
N PHE A 56 -0.08 -21.01 12.06
CA PHE A 56 0.26 -21.60 13.35
C PHE A 56 1.71 -21.26 13.70
N GLY A 57 1.99 -21.13 15.00
CA GLY A 57 3.32 -20.78 15.50
C GLY A 57 3.35 -19.39 16.14
N PRO A 58 4.53 -18.77 16.24
CA PRO A 58 4.69 -17.50 16.95
C PRO A 58 3.91 -16.35 16.28
N THR A 59 3.35 -15.46 17.10
CA THR A 59 2.52 -14.33 16.65
C THR A 59 3.33 -13.32 15.84
N GLU A 60 4.62 -13.17 16.13
CA GLU A 60 5.52 -12.31 15.37
C GLU A 60 5.67 -12.75 13.90
N VAL A 61 5.29 -13.98 13.55
CA VAL A 61 5.25 -14.49 12.17
C VAL A 61 3.82 -14.52 11.63
N CYS A 62 2.87 -15.06 12.41
CA CYS A 62 1.50 -15.28 11.94
C CYS A 62 0.70 -13.97 11.77
N ASP A 63 0.96 -12.99 12.63
CA ASP A 63 0.16 -11.75 12.71
C ASP A 63 0.85 -10.56 12.04
N GLN A 64 1.81 -10.79 11.13
CA GLN A 64 2.53 -9.69 10.48
C GLN A 64 1.63 -8.89 9.52
N PRO A 65 1.45 -7.57 9.74
CA PRO A 65 0.76 -6.74 8.76
C PRO A 65 1.68 -6.37 7.58
N SER A 66 1.07 -5.84 6.53
CA SER A 66 1.78 -5.36 5.35
C SER A 66 2.79 -4.26 5.70
N LYS A 67 3.86 -4.14 4.90
CA LYS A 67 4.84 -3.06 5.04
C LYS A 67 4.20 -1.68 4.83
N THR A 68 3.22 -1.57 3.94
CA THR A 68 2.45 -0.34 3.72
C THR A 68 1.78 0.13 5.02
N LEU A 69 1.03 -0.74 5.70
CA LEU A 69 0.34 -0.37 6.94
C LEU A 69 1.34 0.00 8.05
N LYS A 70 2.45 -0.74 8.16
CA LYS A 70 3.51 -0.42 9.14
C LYS A 70 4.11 0.97 8.90
N LEU A 71 4.38 1.34 7.65
CA LEU A 71 4.98 2.63 7.30
C LEU A 71 3.98 3.80 7.37
N GLU A 72 2.70 3.55 7.12
CA GLU A 72 1.64 4.57 7.25
C GLU A 72 1.32 4.93 8.70
N GLN A 73 1.59 4.03 9.65
CA GLN A 73 1.31 4.20 11.08
C GLN A 73 2.54 4.65 11.90
N GLN A 74 3.69 4.84 11.23
CA GLN A 74 4.90 5.46 11.81
C GLN A 74 4.80 6.98 11.78
#